data_AF-A0A6M1LI72-F1
#
_entry.id   AF-A0A6M1LI72-F1
#
_cell.length_a   1.000
_cell.length_b   1.000
_cell.length_c   1.000
_cell.angle_alpha   90.00
_cell.angle_beta   90.00
_cell.angle_gamma   90.00
#
_symmetry.space_group_name_H-M   'P 1'
#
loop_
_entity.id
_entity.type
_entity.pdbx_description
1 polymer ?
#
loop_
_entity_poly.entity_id
_entity_poly.type
_entity_poly.pdbx_seq_one_letter_code
_entity_poly.pdbx_strand_id
1 'polypeptide(L)' 'MRRLPLLLIVAGSLAACGQTTGDRAVSGGLLGAGAGAAIGAVSGGGVGTGALIGGAAGAAGGALTSPGSVNLGRPAWR' A
#
# COMPACT_ATOMS: atom_id res chain seq x y z
N MET A 1 15.18 19.51 11.92
CA MET A 1 14.34 20.35 11.04
C MET A 1 14.14 19.76 9.63
N ARG A 2 15.17 19.19 8.98
CA ARG A 2 15.06 18.57 7.63
C ARG A 2 14.11 17.36 7.48
N ARG A 3 13.73 16.69 8.58
CA ARG A 3 12.83 15.51 8.56
C ARG A 3 11.34 15.85 8.68
N LEU A 4 11.02 17.09 9.01
CA LEU A 4 9.64 17.56 9.16
C LEU A 4 8.77 17.36 7.89
N PRO A 5 9.25 17.65 6.65
CA PRO A 5 8.44 17.42 5.46
C PRO A 5 8.15 15.93 5.20
N LEU A 6 9.13 15.05 5.44
CA LEU A 6 8.95 13.60 5.30
C LEU A 6 7.87 13.08 6.25
N LEU A 7 7.90 13.51 7.51
CA LEU A 7 6.90 13.14 8.52
C LEU A 7 5.49 13.59 8.15
N LEU A 8 5.34 14.81 7.62
CA LEU A 8 4.05 15.32 7.15
C LEU A 8 3.52 14.55 5.95
N ILE A 9 4.38 14.18 5.00
CA ILE A 9 3.99 13.37 3.84
C ILE A 9 3.49 12.00 4.28
N VAL A 10 4.21 11.33 5.19
CA VAL A 10 3.83 10.00 5.70
C VAL A 10 2.51 10.08 6.48
N ALA A 11 2.35 11.08 7.35
CA ALA A 11 1.12 11.25 8.12
C ALA A 11 -0.09 11.58 7.22
N GLY A 12 0.08 12.45 6.23
CA GLY A 12 -0.97 12.84 5.29
C GLY A 12 -1.40 11.70 4.37
N SER A 13 -0.47 10.86 3.92
CA SER A 13 -0.78 9.69 3.08
C SER A 13 -1.55 8.60 3.84
N LEU A 14 -1.31 8.45 5.14
CA LEU A 14 -2.12 7.55 5.99
C LEU A 14 -3.57 8.03 6.13
N ALA A 15 -3.77 9.35 6.27
CA ALA A 15 -5.11 9.95 6.37
C ALA A 15 -5.90 9.88 5.05
N ALA A 16 -5.22 9.81 3.92
CA ALA A 16 -5.84 9.71 2.59
C ALA A 16 -6.28 8.28 2.22
N CYS A 17 -5.92 7.26 3.00
CA CYS A 17 -6.33 5.89 2.76
C CYS A 17 -7.81 5.70 3.16
N GLY A 18 -8.69 5.69 2.16
CA GLY A 18 -10.14 5.58 2.36
C GLY A 18 -10.58 4.23 2.96
N GLN A 19 -11.79 4.20 3.52
CA GLN A 19 -12.33 3.02 4.23
C GLN A 19 -13.32 2.20 3.41
N THR A 20 -13.66 2.60 2.19
CA THR A 20 -14.54 1.79 1.34
C THR A 20 -13.75 0.68 0.63
N THR A 21 -14.42 -0.36 0.17
CA THR A 21 -13.79 -1.44 -0.61
C THR A 21 -13.09 -0.91 -1.87
N GLY A 22 -13.70 0.08 -2.54
CA GLY A 22 -13.11 0.74 -3.70
C GLY A 22 -11.83 1.49 -3.37
N ASP A 23 -11.82 2.26 -2.27
CA ASP A 23 -10.62 2.96 -1.81
C ASP A 23 -9.49 1.97 -1.47
N ARG A 24 -9.82 0.88 -0.77
CA ARG A 24 -8.83 -0.17 -0.43
C ARG A 24 -8.26 -0.83 -1.68
N ALA A 25 -9.09 -1.11 -2.68
CA ALA A 25 -8.64 -1.69 -3.94
C ALA A 25 -7.73 -0.73 -4.71
N VAL A 26 -8.11 0.54 -4.83
CA VAL A 26 -7.32 1.55 -5.55
C VAL A 26 -6.03 1.86 -4.81
N SER A 27 -6.09 2.15 -3.50
CA SER A 27 -4.90 2.40 -2.68
C SER A 27 -3.99 1.19 -2.61
N GLY A 28 -4.54 -0.02 -2.44
CA GLY A 28 -3.78 -1.27 -2.46
C GLY A 28 -3.10 -1.52 -3.80
N GLY A 29 -3.80 -1.25 -4.91
CA GLY A 29 -3.24 -1.36 -6.25
C GLY A 29 -2.14 -0.35 -6.54
N LEU A 30 -2.31 0.91 -6.15
CA LEU A 30 -1.27 1.94 -6.34
C LEU A 30 -0.01 1.64 -5.51
N LEU A 31 -0.19 1.28 -4.23
CA LEU A 31 0.91 0.94 -3.33
C LEU A 31 1.62 -0.34 -3.80
N GLY A 32 0.85 -1.35 -4.20
CA GLY A 32 1.38 -2.60 -4.74
C GLY A 32 2.15 -2.39 -6.04
N ALA A 33 1.67 -1.52 -6.93
CA ALA A 33 2.37 -1.18 -8.18
C ALA A 33 3.68 -0.44 -7.90
N GLY A 34 3.67 0.54 -6.99
CA GLY A 34 4.88 1.26 -6.60
C GLY A 34 5.93 0.34 -5.97
N ALA A 35 5.51 -0.52 -5.03
CA ALA A 35 6.39 -1.49 -4.41
C ALA A 35 6.92 -2.52 -5.41
N GLY A 36 6.05 -3.06 -6.27
CA GLY A 36 6.42 -4.02 -7.30
C GLY A 36 7.38 -3.44 -8.35
N ALA A 37 7.19 -2.19 -8.76
CA ALA A 37 8.12 -1.48 -9.63
C ALA A 37 9.48 -1.27 -8.96
N ALA A 38 9.50 -0.86 -7.68
CA ALA A 38 10.73 -0.69 -6.93
C ALA A 38 11.50 -2.00 -6.79
N ILE A 39 10.81 -3.09 -6.44
CA ILE A 39 11.40 -4.43 -6.34
C ILE A 39 11.93 -4.88 -7.71
N GLY A 40 11.14 -4.72 -8.78
CA GLY A 40 11.57 -5.02 -10.14
C GLY A 40 12.84 -4.26 -10.54
N ALA A 41 12.89 -2.96 -10.23
CA ALA A 41 14.05 -2.12 -10.50
C ALA A 41 15.32 -2.58 -9.77
N VAL A 42 15.23 -2.96 -8.49
CA VAL A 42 16.42 -3.35 -7.70
C VAL A 42 16.85 -4.80 -7.92
N SER A 43 15.94 -5.68 -8.32
CA SER A 43 16.23 -7.09 -8.60
C SER A 43 16.74 -7.33 -10.03
N GLY A 44 16.83 -6.29 -10.86
CA GLY A 44 17.19 -6.41 -12.29
C GLY A 44 16.05 -6.97 -13.15
N GLY A 45 14.85 -7.09 -12.61
CA GLY A 45 13.65 -7.50 -13.33
C GLY A 45 12.96 -6.35 -14.05
N GLY A 46 11.87 -6.66 -14.76
CA GLY A 46 11.07 -5.65 -15.45
C GLY A 46 10.30 -4.77 -14.48
N VAL A 47 10.60 -3.46 -14.45
CA VAL A 47 9.88 -2.46 -13.62
C VAL A 47 8.39 -2.46 -13.91
N GLY A 48 8.01 -2.47 -15.19
CA GLY A 48 6.61 -2.51 -15.61
C GLY A 48 5.90 -3.81 -15.21
N THR A 49 6.60 -4.95 -15.32
CA THR A 49 6.09 -6.25 -14.91
C THR A 49 5.88 -6.30 -13.40
N GLY A 50 6.85 -5.81 -12.62
CA GLY A 50 6.74 -5.68 -11.17
C GLY A 50 5.58 -4.78 -10.76
N ALA A 51 5.41 -3.62 -11.41
CA ALA A 51 4.29 -2.72 -11.17
C ALA A 51 2.94 -3.36 -11.50
N LEU A 52 2.83 -4.06 -12.64
CA LEU A 52 1.59 -4.73 -13.03
C LEU A 52 1.20 -5.82 -12.05
N ILE A 53 2.14 -6.70 -11.70
CA ILE A 53 1.88 -7.81 -10.78
C ILE A 53 1.57 -7.26 -9.38
N GLY A 54 2.40 -6.36 -8.86
CA GLY A 54 2.20 -5.76 -7.56
C GLY A 54 0.90 -4.96 -7.48
N GLY A 55 0.55 -4.24 -8.54
CA GLY A 55 -0.69 -3.47 -8.61
C GLY A 55 -1.93 -4.34 -8.70
N ALA A 56 -1.91 -5.40 -9.53
CA ALA A 56 -3.01 -6.35 -9.61
C ALA A 56 -3.21 -7.10 -8.28
N ALA A 57 -2.12 -7.58 -7.68
CA ALA A 57 -2.18 -8.28 -6.39
C ALA A 57 -2.66 -7.36 -5.26
N GLY A 58 -2.17 -6.12 -5.22
CA GLY A 58 -2.58 -5.13 -4.22
C GLY A 58 -4.04 -4.70 -4.37
N ALA A 59 -4.53 -4.55 -5.61
CA ALA A 59 -5.92 -4.21 -5.88
C ALA A 59 -6.86 -5.37 -5.53
N ALA A 60 -6.50 -6.59 -5.93
CA ALA A 60 -7.25 -7.79 -5.58
C ALA A 60 -7.29 -7.97 -4.05
N GLY A 61 -6.15 -7.82 -3.37
CA GLY A 61 -6.08 -7.86 -1.91
C GLY A 61 -7.01 -6.83 -1.26
N GLY A 62 -6.98 -5.58 -1.73
CA GLY A 62 -7.83 -4.50 -1.22
C GLY A 62 -9.33 -4.69 -1.50
N ALA A 63 -9.68 -5.31 -2.64
CA ALA A 63 -11.07 -5.59 -3.01
C ALA A 63 -11.65 -6.82 -2.30
N LEU A 64 -10.82 -7.85 -2.07
CA LEU A 64 -11.23 -9.12 -1.47
C LEU A 64 -11.16 -9.09 0.06
N THR A 65 -10.40 -8.17 0.65
CA THR A 65 -10.25 -8.06 2.11
C THR A 65 -11.25 -7.08 2.74
N SER A 66 -11.56 -7.31 4.02
CA SER A 66 -12.38 -6.43 4.85
C SER A 66 -11.53 -5.89 6.02
N PRO A 67 -11.85 -4.73 6.60
CA PRO A 67 -11.08 -4.15 7.70
C PRO A 67 -10.89 -5.06 8.93
N GLY A 68 -11.79 -6.04 9.14
CA GLY A 68 -11.72 -7.00 10.25
C GLY A 68 -11.17 -8.38 9.90
N SER A 69 -10.63 -8.58 8.70
CA SER A 69 -10.19 -9.90 8.23
C SER A 69 -8.87 -10.38 8.87
N VAL A 70 -8.13 -9.49 9.54
CA VAL A 70 -6.82 -9.79 10.13
C VAL A 70 -6.86 -9.62 11.65
N ASN A 71 -6.58 -10.69 12.40
CA ASN A 71 -6.45 -10.65 13.85
C ASN A 71 -4.98 -10.40 14.24
N LEU A 72 -4.69 -9.19 14.70
CA LEU A 72 -3.35 -8.76 15.14
C LEU A 72 -3.13 -8.91 16.66
N GLY A 73 -4.07 -9.52 17.38
CA GLY A 73 -4.01 -9.62 18.84
C GLY A 73 -4.34 -8.31 19.56
N ARG A 74 -3.86 -8.14 20.80
CA ARG A 74 -4.10 -6.92 21.56
C ARG A 74 -3.28 -5.75 20.97
N PRO A 75 -3.93 -4.61 20.66
CA PRO A 75 -3.22 -3.46 20.10
C PRO A 75 -2.24 -2.86 21.11
N ALA A 76 -1.05 -2.50 20.66
CA ALA A 76 0.02 -1.94 21.50
C ALA A 76 -0.26 -0.53 22.06
N TRP A 77 -1.31 0.12 21.57
CA TRP A 77 -1.68 1.50 21.90
C TRP A 77 -2.95 1.61 22.78
N ARG A 78 -3.43 0.48 23.31
CA ARG A 78 -4.50 0.45 24.32
C ARG A 78 -3.97 0.06 25.68
#